data_AF-A0A974SH52-F1
#
_entry.id   AF-A0A974SH52-F1
#
_cell.length_a   1.000
_cell.length_b   1.000
_cell.length_c   1.000
_cell.angle_alpha   90.00
_cell.angle_beta   90.00
_cell.angle_gamma   90.00
#
_symmetry.space_group_name_H-M   'P 1'
#
loop_
_entity.id
_entity.type
_entity.pdbx_description
1 polymer ?
#
loop_
_entity_poly.entity_id
_entity_poly.type
_entity_poly.pdbx_seq_one_letter_code
_entity_poly.pdbx_strand_id
1 'polypeptide(L)'
;MSPTKGAQPRYFARIEREGPWWCVSFRDLPGCLTSGRGRAEALRMAADALATWCAGIPPLRLPRPTGPAAGEVLVTARFNRPPHPLPPACGTRFLAPLAARWLNKDGDWR
;
A
#
# COMPACT_ATOMS: atom_id res chain seq x y z
N MET A 1 -25.18 -5.98 0.58
CA MET A 1 -24.75 -5.19 -0.60
C MET A 1 -23.27 -5.45 -0.81
N SER A 2 -22.91 -6.39 -1.66
CA SER A 2 -21.53 -6.58 -2.09
C SER A 2 -21.12 -5.31 -2.83
N PRO A 3 -19.99 -4.65 -2.51
CA PRO A 3 -19.56 -3.54 -3.33
C PRO A 3 -19.42 -4.09 -4.74
N THR A 4 -20.20 -3.52 -5.67
CA THR A 4 -19.96 -3.64 -7.11
C THR A 4 -18.46 -3.58 -7.31
N LYS A 5 -17.93 -4.50 -8.12
CA LYS A 5 -16.53 -4.63 -8.52
C LYS A 5 -16.06 -3.32 -9.21
N GLY A 6 -16.08 -2.22 -8.47
CA GLY A 6 -15.60 -0.91 -8.85
C GLY A 6 -14.13 -1.08 -9.11
N ALA A 7 -13.68 -0.56 -10.24
CA ALA A 7 -12.32 -0.72 -10.71
C ALA A 7 -11.36 -0.46 -9.54
N GLN A 8 -10.65 -1.49 -9.11
CA GLN A 8 -9.60 -1.34 -8.11
C GLN A 8 -8.60 -0.34 -8.70
N PRO A 9 -8.17 0.69 -7.96
CA PRO A 9 -7.18 1.64 -8.45
C PRO A 9 -5.91 0.91 -8.88
N ARG A 10 -5.37 1.31 -10.04
CA ARG A 10 -4.17 0.72 -10.64
C ARG A 10 -3.22 1.83 -11.03
N TYR A 11 -1.98 1.71 -10.60
CA TYR A 11 -0.94 2.69 -10.86
C TYR A 11 0.37 2.01 -11.22
N PHE A 12 1.15 2.69 -12.05
CA PHE A 12 2.49 2.25 -12.39
C PHE A 12 3.43 2.61 -11.25
N ALA A 13 4.20 1.61 -10.83
CA ALA A 13 5.16 1.72 -9.76
C ALA A 13 6.56 1.47 -10.30
N ARG A 14 7.51 2.31 -9.93
CA ARG A 14 8.93 2.08 -10.13
C ARG A 14 9.43 1.17 -9.02
N ILE A 15 10.23 0.18 -9.36
CA ILE A 15 10.84 -0.74 -8.40
C ILE A 15 12.35 -0.70 -8.55
N GLU A 16 13.03 -0.39 -7.45
CA GLU A 16 14.47 -0.19 -7.44
C GLU A 16 15.10 -0.99 -6.32
N ARG A 17 16.33 -1.45 -6.55
CA ARG A 17 17.09 -2.15 -5.52
C ARG A 17 17.95 -1.12 -4.78
N GLU A 18 17.78 -1.06 -3.46
CA GLU A 18 18.54 -0.20 -2.57
C GLU A 18 19.27 -1.09 -1.55
N GLY A 19 20.50 -1.47 -1.87
CA GLY A 19 21.28 -2.42 -1.08
C GLY A 19 20.59 -3.79 -0.93
N PRO A 20 20.26 -4.22 0.31
CA PRO A 20 19.53 -5.47 0.55
C PRO A 20 18.00 -5.33 0.40
N TRP A 21 17.50 -4.13 0.11
CA TRP A 21 16.07 -3.81 0.03
C TRP A 21 15.59 -3.58 -1.40
N TRP A 22 14.30 -3.73 -1.59
CA TRP A 22 13.58 -3.35 -2.80
C TRP A 22 12.59 -2.24 -2.45
N CYS A 23 12.81 -1.06 -3.02
CA CYS A 23 11.97 0.13 -2.80
C CYS A 23 10.98 0.26 -3.96
N VAL A 24 9.74 0.62 -3.63
CA VAL A 24 8.67 0.83 -4.59
C VAL A 24 8.10 2.23 -4.40
N SER A 25 8.02 2.97 -5.50
CA SER A 25 7.47 4.32 -5.54
C SER A 25 6.48 4.47 -6.68
N PHE A 26 5.50 5.33 -6.48
CA PHE A 26 4.45 5.62 -7.46
C PHE A 26 4.62 7.06 -7.95
N ARG A 27 4.85 7.25 -9.25
CA ARG A 27 5.04 8.58 -9.83
C ARG A 27 3.82 9.47 -9.65
N ASP A 28 2.64 8.92 -9.88
CA ASP A 28 1.37 9.66 -9.83
C ASP A 28 0.85 9.86 -8.39
N LEU A 29 1.46 9.18 -7.42
CA LEU A 29 1.04 9.15 -6.03
C LEU A 29 2.20 9.55 -5.12
N PRO A 30 2.58 10.84 -5.09
CA PRO A 30 3.64 11.31 -4.22
C PRO A 30 3.32 10.97 -2.76
N GLY A 31 4.30 10.39 -2.06
CA GLY A 31 4.14 9.90 -0.68
C GLY A 31 3.63 8.46 -0.55
N CYS A 32 3.17 7.82 -1.62
CA CYS A 32 2.92 6.38 -1.63
C CYS A 32 4.24 5.64 -1.88
N LEU A 33 4.89 5.21 -0.80
CA LEU A 33 6.20 4.53 -0.83
C LEU A 33 6.15 3.28 0.04
N THR A 34 6.88 2.25 -0.37
CA THR A 34 7.07 1.05 0.45
C THR A 34 8.38 0.35 0.11
N SER A 35 8.80 -0.58 0.95
CA SER A 35 9.98 -1.40 0.70
C SER A 35 9.83 -2.81 1.28
N GLY A 36 10.56 -3.77 0.72
CA GLY A 36 10.60 -5.16 1.21
C GLY A 36 11.97 -5.80 0.99
N ARG A 37 12.25 -6.93 1.65
CA ARG A 37 13.53 -7.68 1.47
C ARG A 37 13.62 -8.31 0.09
N GLY A 38 12.49 -8.69 -0.48
CA GLY A 38 12.40 -9.27 -1.81
C GLY A 38 11.53 -8.45 -2.74
N ARG A 39 11.82 -8.52 -4.04
CA ARG A 39 11.01 -7.88 -5.10
C ARG A 39 9.52 -8.24 -4.98
N ALA A 40 9.21 -9.53 -4.76
CA ALA A 40 7.84 -10.01 -4.63
C ALA A 40 7.17 -9.59 -3.31
N GLU A 41 7.94 -9.36 -2.26
CA GLU A 41 7.44 -8.80 -0.99
C GLU A 41 7.13 -7.32 -1.16
N ALA A 42 8.06 -6.55 -1.71
CA ALA A 42 7.88 -5.12 -1.95
C ALA A 42 6.65 -4.83 -2.83
N LEU A 43 6.40 -5.64 -3.87
CA LEU A 43 5.19 -5.53 -4.69
C LEU A 43 3.89 -5.88 -3.94
N ARG A 44 3.94 -6.85 -3.00
CA ARG A 44 2.78 -7.15 -2.13
C ARG A 44 2.48 -5.98 -1.22
N MET A 45 3.51 -5.44 -0.58
CA MET A 45 3.39 -4.26 0.27
C MET A 45 2.94 -3.03 -0.52
N ALA A 46 3.33 -2.91 -1.79
CA ALA A 46 2.93 -1.79 -2.64
C ALA A 46 1.43 -1.81 -2.94
N ALA A 47 0.85 -2.99 -3.14
CA ALA A 47 -0.58 -3.14 -3.34
C ALA A 47 -1.40 -2.77 -2.08
N ASP A 48 -0.87 -3.08 -0.90
CA ASP A 48 -1.50 -2.74 0.39
C ASP A 48 -1.32 -1.23 0.70
N ALA A 49 -0.12 -0.69 0.48
CA ALA A 49 0.16 0.74 0.61
C ALA A 49 -0.72 1.58 -0.33
N LEU A 50 -0.91 1.12 -1.57
CA LEU A 50 -1.80 1.76 -2.53
C LEU A 50 -3.26 1.75 -2.06
N ALA A 51 -3.72 0.66 -1.46
CA ALA A 51 -5.06 0.60 -0.89
C ALA A 51 -5.23 1.60 0.26
N THR A 52 -4.25 1.67 1.17
CA THR A 52 -4.24 2.62 2.28
C THR A 52 -4.23 4.06 1.78
N TRP A 53 -3.40 4.38 0.79
CA TRP A 53 -3.35 5.71 0.18
C TRP A 53 -4.70 6.10 -0.45
N CYS A 54 -5.34 5.17 -1.14
CA CYS A 54 -6.64 5.41 -1.77
C CYS A 54 -7.83 5.43 -0.78
N ALA A 55 -7.70 4.81 0.40
CA ALA A 55 -8.84 4.56 1.30
C ALA A 55 -9.57 5.82 1.77
N GLY A 56 -8.86 6.95 1.87
CA GLY A 56 -9.44 8.24 2.26
C GLY A 56 -9.91 9.12 1.10
N ILE A 57 -9.76 8.69 -0.15
CA ILE A 57 -9.98 9.53 -1.33
C ILE A 57 -11.14 8.97 -2.16
N PRO A 58 -12.18 9.77 -2.45
CA PRO A 58 -13.26 9.34 -3.34
C PRO A 58 -12.72 8.93 -4.73
N PRO A 59 -13.23 7.87 -5.38
CA PRO A 59 -12.69 7.38 -6.65
C PRO A 59 -12.58 8.43 -7.77
N LEU A 60 -13.51 9.39 -7.80
CA LEU A 60 -13.53 10.50 -8.77
C LEU A 60 -12.44 11.55 -8.54
N ARG A 61 -11.81 11.56 -7.36
CA ARG A 61 -10.74 12.49 -6.96
C ARG A 61 -9.36 11.84 -6.98
N LEU A 62 -9.28 10.55 -7.28
CA LEU A 62 -8.01 9.87 -7.45
C LEU A 62 -7.27 10.45 -8.66
N PRO A 63 -5.94 10.66 -8.56
CA PRO A 63 -5.16 11.12 -9.71
C PRO A 63 -5.26 10.10 -10.84
N ARG A 64 -5.33 10.58 -12.07
CA ARG A 64 -5.38 9.69 -13.22
C ARG A 64 -4.00 9.05 -13.40
N PRO A 65 -3.89 7.71 -13.51
CA PRO A 65 -2.61 7.08 -13.77
C PRO A 65 -2.09 7.53 -15.13
N THR A 66 -0.81 7.89 -15.17
CA THR A 66 -0.11 8.20 -16.41
C THR A 66 0.21 6.91 -17.18
N GLY A 67 0.55 7.01 -18.46
CA GLY A 67 0.88 5.84 -19.28
C GLY A 67 2.12 5.09 -18.76
N PRO A 68 2.30 3.82 -19.20
CA PRO A 68 3.44 3.01 -18.77
C PRO A 68 4.77 3.66 -19.16
N ALA A 69 5.69 3.83 -18.21
CA ALA A 69 7.08 4.19 -18.51
C ALA A 69 8.02 2.97 -18.41
N ALA A 70 9.20 3.09 -19.02
CA ALA A 70 10.19 2.03 -19.02
C ALA A 70 10.62 1.64 -17.59
N GLY A 71 10.56 0.34 -17.28
CA GLY A 71 10.95 -0.19 -15.96
C GLY A 71 9.86 -0.14 -14.88
N GLU A 72 8.66 0.35 -15.20
CA GLU A 72 7.54 0.37 -14.26
C GLU A 72 6.70 -0.91 -14.30
N VAL A 73 6.08 -1.24 -13.18
CA VAL A 73 5.17 -2.38 -13.03
C VAL A 73 3.80 -1.86 -12.62
N LEU A 74 2.75 -2.37 -13.27
CA LEU A 74 1.39 -2.02 -12.93
C LEU A 74 0.96 -2.73 -11.63
N VAL A 75 0.70 -1.96 -10.58
CA VAL A 75 0.25 -2.45 -9.28
C VAL A 75 -1.23 -2.16 -9.11
N THR A 76 -1.97 -3.13 -8.56
CA THR A 76 -3.41 -3.02 -8.29
C THR A 76 -3.64 -2.95 -6.79
N ALA A 77 -4.44 -1.99 -6.33
CA ALA A 77 -4.73 -1.79 -4.92
C ALA A 77 -5.43 -3.01 -4.31
N ARG A 78 -5.03 -3.39 -3.09
CA ARG A 78 -5.60 -4.53 -2.36
C ARG A 78 -6.35 -4.09 -1.10
N PHE A 79 -7.68 -4.00 -1.19
CA PHE A 79 -8.53 -3.58 -0.07
C PHE A 79 -9.00 -4.71 0.86
N ASN A 80 -8.74 -5.99 0.55
CA ASN A 80 -9.49 -7.09 1.18
C ASN A 80 -8.66 -8.33 1.58
N ARG A 81 -7.61 -8.16 2.40
CA ARG A 81 -6.98 -9.30 3.09
C ARG A 81 -6.81 -9.01 4.59
N PRO A 82 -6.95 -10.03 5.45
CA PRO A 82 -6.46 -9.93 6.83
C PRO A 82 -4.96 -9.62 6.80
N PRO A 83 -4.43 -8.88 7.79
CA PRO A 83 -3.02 -8.53 7.84
C PRO A 83 -2.20 -9.81 7.68
N HIS A 84 -1.34 -9.86 6.67
CA HIS A 84 -0.31 -10.88 6.62
C HIS A 84 0.54 -10.70 7.89
N PRO A 85 0.96 -11.78 8.58
CA PRO A 85 1.95 -11.62 9.63
C PRO A 85 3.16 -10.95 9.00
N LEU A 86 3.36 -9.68 9.37
CA LEU A 86 4.52 -8.92 8.94
C LEU A 86 5.74 -9.73 9.40
N PRO A 87 6.73 -10.03 8.52
CA PRO A 87 8.00 -10.49 9.03
C PRO A 87 8.50 -9.45 10.04
N PRO A 88 9.15 -9.88 11.15
CA PRO A 88 9.56 -8.97 12.21
C PRO A 88 10.27 -7.77 11.60
N ALA A 89 9.70 -6.61 11.88
CA ALA A 89 10.01 -5.34 11.26
C ALA A 89 11.53 -5.17 11.13
N CYS A 90 11.94 -4.83 9.92
CA CYS A 90 13.25 -4.23 9.67
C CYS A 90 13.44 -3.08 10.65
N GLY A 91 14.59 -3.08 11.33
CA GLY A 91 14.92 -2.17 12.40
C GLY A 91 14.55 -0.71 12.09
N THR A 92 13.61 -0.21 12.88
CA THR A 92 13.53 1.12 13.48
C THR A 92 13.99 2.33 12.64
N ARG A 93 13.02 3.13 12.18
CA ARG A 93 12.81 4.55 12.61
C ARG A 93 11.59 5.15 11.92
N PHE A 94 10.41 4.89 12.46
CA PHE A 94 9.39 5.92 12.56
C PHE A 94 8.88 5.89 14.01
N LEU A 95 9.26 6.91 14.77
CA LEU A 95 8.59 7.23 16.01
C LEU A 95 7.18 7.69 15.63
N ALA A 96 6.21 6.80 15.85
CA ALA A 96 4.86 7.22 16.17
C ALA A 96 4.54 6.64 17.54
N PRO A 97 4.67 7.41 18.64
CA PRO A 97 3.98 7.03 19.86
C PRO A 97 2.48 7.26 19.62
N LEU A 98 1.65 6.40 20.23
CA LEU A 98 0.18 6.54 20.35
C LEU A 98 -0.66 6.02 19.18
N ALA A 99 -0.67 4.70 18.97
CA ALA A 99 -1.90 4.00 18.58
C ALA A 99 -1.98 2.60 19.21
N ALA A 100 -1.51 2.47 20.46
CA ALA A 100 -1.87 1.34 21.31
C ALA A 100 -3.15 1.69 22.08
N ARG A 101 -4.26 1.86 21.36
CA ARG A 101 -5.60 1.81 21.92
C ARG A 101 -6.57 1.62 20.77
N TRP A 102 -7.51 0.69 20.94
CA TRP A 102 -8.64 0.37 20.05
C TRP A 102 -8.45 -0.80 19.09
N LEU A 103 -8.44 -2.00 19.67
CA LEU A 103 -9.22 -3.11 19.16
C LEU A 103 -9.60 -4.03 20.34
N ASN A 104 -10.78 -3.85 20.91
CA ASN A 104 -11.41 -4.89 21.73
C ASN A 104 -12.18 -5.83 20.79
N LYS A 105 -12.11 -7.12 21.11
CA LYS A 105 -12.56 -8.26 20.28
C LYS A 105 -14.09 -8.45 20.27
N ASP A 106 -14.84 -7.64 21.01
CA ASP A 106 -16.29 -7.78 21.15
C ASP A 106 -16.94 -6.47 20.70
N GLY A 107 -17.51 -6.45 19.50
CA GLY A 107 -18.05 -5.27 18.85
C GLY A 107 -19.28 -4.68 19.54
N ASP A 108 -19.07 -3.76 20.47
CA ASP A 108 -20.13 -2.88 21.00
C ASP A 108 -19.63 -1.42 21.05
N TRP A 109 -20.50 -0.48 20.67
CA TRP A 109 -20.19 0.95 20.59
C TRP A 109 -20.65 1.68 21.85
N ARG A 110 -19.75 2.40 22.53
CA ARG A 110 -20.08 3.47 23.48
C ARG A 110 -19.14 4.65 23.32
#